data_AF-A0A6P7U141-F1
#
_entry.id   AF-A0A6P7U141-F1
#
_cell.length_a   1.000
_cell.length_b   1.000
_cell.length_c   1.000
_cell.angle_alpha   90.00
_cell.angle_beta   90.00
_cell.angle_gamma   90.00
#
_symmetry.space_group_name_H-M   'P 1'
#
loop_
_entity.id
_entity.type
_entity.pdbx_description
1 polymer ?
#
loop_
_entity_poly.entity_id
_entity_poly.type
_entity_poly.pdbx_seq_one_letter_code
_entity_poly.pdbx_strand_id
1 'polypeptide(L)'
;MAMDPLSRMLNSMFPKLEISREDPNMLTYSTNHFFFIDDLKIVALKEDVLVKMMEAVNGFFESVGLEMNSEKSASNVESLSCCETVDGINGYRYLGVLEDGGSNVLKNKVMDSILENVKKRITMLSKTNLNAVNLFRGINEYALSLYIIILG
;
A
#
# COMPACT_ATOMS: atom_id res chain seq x y z
N MET A 1 -3.35 -19.57 -9.03
CA MET A 1 -4.30 -18.60 -8.44
C MET A 1 -4.77 -19.15 -7.10
N ALA A 2 -3.97 -18.98 -6.04
CA ALA A 2 -4.33 -19.42 -4.68
C ALA A 2 -5.12 -18.35 -3.89
N MET A 3 -5.18 -17.11 -4.41
CA MET A 3 -5.70 -15.95 -3.69
C MET A 3 -7.11 -15.51 -4.12
N ASP A 4 -7.58 -15.94 -5.29
CA ASP A 4 -8.99 -15.79 -5.70
C ASP A 4 -9.98 -16.40 -4.68
N PRO A 5 -9.73 -17.59 -4.11
CA PRO A 5 -10.58 -18.16 -3.06
C PRO A 5 -10.62 -17.28 -1.81
N LEU A 6 -9.48 -16.72 -1.38
CA LEU A 6 -9.40 -15.82 -0.23
C LEU A 6 -10.25 -14.56 -0.47
N SER A 7 -10.12 -13.96 -1.66
CA SER A 7 -10.91 -12.78 -2.02
C SER A 7 -12.41 -13.06 -2.00
N ARG A 8 -12.86 -14.21 -2.52
CA ARG A 8 -14.27 -14.62 -2.49
C ARG A 8 -14.76 -14.87 -1.06
N MET A 9 -13.95 -15.52 -0.23
CA MET A 9 -14.26 -15.76 1.18
C MET A 9 -14.45 -14.45 1.94
N LEU A 10 -13.50 -13.51 1.81
CA LEU A 10 -13.58 -12.20 2.48
C LEU A 10 -14.81 -11.40 2.01
N ASN A 11 -15.11 -11.42 0.72
CA ASN A 11 -16.28 -10.74 0.17
C ASN A 11 -17.62 -11.37 0.59
N SER A 12 -17.63 -12.66 0.93
CA SER A 12 -18.85 -13.37 1.35
C SER A 12 -19.12 -13.25 2.84
N MET A 13 -18.08 -13.16 3.67
CA MET A 13 -18.19 -13.20 5.13
C MET A 13 -18.26 -11.82 5.78
N PHE A 14 -17.70 -10.79 5.12
CA PHE A 14 -17.50 -9.49 5.74
C PHE A 14 -18.08 -8.35 4.90
N PRO A 15 -18.59 -7.28 5.54
CA PRO A 15 -19.11 -6.12 4.85
C PRO A 15 -18.01 -5.42 4.04
N LYS A 16 -18.40 -4.83 2.91
CA LYS A 16 -17.50 -4.00 2.10
C LYS A 16 -17.52 -2.57 2.59
N LEU A 17 -16.36 -1.91 2.54
CA LEU A 17 -16.25 -0.47 2.77
C LEU A 17 -16.62 0.24 1.47
N GLU A 18 -17.61 1.13 1.52
CA GLU A 18 -17.89 2.03 0.40
C GLU A 18 -16.93 3.22 0.44
N ILE A 19 -16.19 3.38 -0.66
CA ILE A 19 -15.31 4.52 -0.88
C ILE A 19 -16.11 5.53 -1.72
N SER A 20 -16.91 6.36 -1.04
CA SER A 20 -17.58 7.49 -1.67
C SER A 20 -16.57 8.60 -1.92
N ARG A 21 -16.36 8.99 -3.19
CA ARG A 21 -15.69 10.25 -3.52
C ARG A 21 -16.71 11.40 -3.51
N GLU A 22 -16.20 12.61 -3.34
CA GLU A 22 -16.98 13.86 -3.31
C GLU A 22 -17.80 14.11 -4.58
N ASP A 23 -17.51 13.41 -5.69
CA ASP A 23 -18.12 13.61 -6.99
C ASP A 23 -19.25 12.59 -7.29
N PRO A 24 -20.53 13.01 -7.40
CA PRO A 24 -21.70 12.12 -7.56
C PRO A 24 -21.71 11.29 -8.85
N ASN A 25 -20.90 11.65 -9.85
CA ASN A 25 -20.86 11.00 -11.16
C ASN A 25 -19.79 9.90 -11.27
N MET A 26 -18.97 9.68 -10.24
CA MET A 26 -17.98 8.60 -10.23
C MET A 26 -18.53 7.30 -9.64
N LEU A 27 -18.06 6.17 -10.16
CA LEU A 27 -18.38 4.86 -9.58
C LEU A 27 -18.01 4.81 -8.09
N THR A 28 -18.98 4.41 -7.26
CA THR A 28 -18.73 4.02 -5.88
C THR A 28 -18.04 2.67 -5.87
N TYR A 29 -16.81 2.64 -5.35
CA TYR A 29 -16.06 1.40 -5.19
C TYR A 29 -16.34 0.85 -3.80
N SER A 30 -16.78 -0.41 -3.73
CA SER A 30 -16.91 -1.11 -2.46
C SER A 30 -15.92 -2.27 -2.39
N THR A 31 -15.02 -2.22 -1.40
CA THR A 31 -14.06 -3.31 -1.15
C THR A 31 -13.75 -3.43 0.34
N ASN A 32 -13.34 -4.61 0.78
CA ASN A 32 -12.83 -4.84 2.14
C ASN A 32 -11.36 -5.27 2.15
N HIS A 33 -10.73 -5.45 0.98
CA HIS A 33 -9.31 -5.76 0.88
C HIS A 33 -8.69 -5.21 -0.41
N PHE A 34 -7.38 -4.97 -0.35
CA PHE A 34 -6.52 -4.72 -1.49
C PHE A 34 -5.48 -5.84 -1.56
N PHE A 35 -5.25 -6.32 -2.76
CA PHE A 35 -4.32 -7.41 -2.99
C PHE A 35 -3.36 -7.04 -4.10
N PHE A 36 -2.05 -7.12 -3.83
CA PHE A 36 -1.00 -6.88 -4.79
C PHE A 36 0.12 -7.92 -4.64
N ILE A 37 0.10 -8.94 -5.49
CA ILE A 37 1.06 -10.05 -5.51
C ILE A 37 1.07 -10.82 -4.19
N ASP A 38 1.90 -10.45 -3.23
CA ASP A 38 2.01 -11.06 -1.91
C ASP A 38 1.51 -10.11 -0.81
N ASP A 39 1.32 -8.83 -1.12
CA ASP A 39 0.85 -7.83 -0.18
C ASP A 39 -0.69 -7.87 -0.10
N LEU A 40 -1.20 -8.14 1.09
CA LEU A 40 -2.62 -8.11 1.42
C LEU A 40 -2.87 -6.99 2.44
N LYS A 41 -3.76 -6.06 2.09
CA LYS A 41 -4.26 -5.03 3.00
C LYS A 41 -5.75 -5.21 3.21
N ILE A 42 -6.17 -5.55 4.42
CA ILE A 42 -7.59 -5.64 4.79
C ILE A 42 -8.06 -4.33 5.44
N VAL A 43 -9.30 -3.94 5.19
CA VAL A 43 -9.91 -2.72 5.71
C VAL A 43 -11.33 -2.98 6.21
N ALA A 44 -11.67 -2.42 7.37
CA ALA A 44 -12.99 -2.52 7.96
C ALA A 44 -13.34 -1.22 8.70
N LEU A 45 -14.64 -0.93 8.83
CA LEU A 45 -15.14 0.23 9.58
C LEU A 45 -15.03 0.07 11.10
N LYS A 46 -15.03 -1.18 11.56
CA LYS A 46 -15.01 -1.51 12.98
C LYS A 46 -13.87 -2.47 13.27
N GLU A 47 -13.23 -2.26 14.42
CA GLU A 47 -12.11 -3.06 14.91
C GLU A 47 -12.48 -4.53 15.08
N ASP A 48 -13.66 -4.81 15.63
CA ASP A 48 -14.17 -6.18 15.86
C ASP A 48 -14.30 -6.99 14.55
N VAL A 49 -14.67 -6.32 13.46
CA VAL A 49 -14.73 -6.92 12.13
C VAL A 49 -13.33 -7.19 11.60
N LEU A 50 -12.39 -6.26 11.81
CA LEU A 50 -11.00 -6.43 11.35
C LEU A 50 -10.31 -7.63 12.04
N VAL A 51 -10.52 -7.80 13.35
CA VAL A 51 -9.99 -8.95 14.10
C VAL A 51 -10.53 -10.26 13.53
N LYS A 52 -11.85 -10.35 13.30
CA LYS A 52 -12.47 -11.55 12.69
C LYS A 52 -12.00 -11.81 11.26
N MET A 53 -11.78 -10.75 10.48
CA MET A 53 -11.20 -10.85 9.14
C MET A 53 -9.79 -11.45 9.21
N MET A 54 -8.98 -11.00 10.16
CA MET A 54 -7.62 -11.49 10.35
C MET A 54 -7.59 -12.97 10.77
N GLU A 55 -8.48 -13.38 11.67
CA GLU A 55 -8.64 -14.80 12.04
C GLU A 55 -8.98 -15.67 10.83
N ALA A 56 -9.88 -15.21 9.96
CA ALA A 56 -10.25 -15.92 8.75
C ALA A 56 -9.10 -15.99 7.74
N VAL A 57 -8.31 -14.92 7.59
CA VAL A 57 -7.10 -14.90 6.75
C VAL A 57 -6.06 -15.89 7.26
N ASN A 58 -5.80 -15.90 8.58
CA ASN A 58 -4.85 -16.83 9.19
C ASN A 58 -5.28 -18.29 8.99
N GLY A 59 -6.56 -18.62 9.21
CA GLY A 59 -7.07 -19.97 8.95
C GLY A 59 -6.96 -20.39 7.48
N PHE A 60 -7.11 -19.44 6.55
CA PHE A 60 -6.87 -19.70 5.14
C PHE A 60 -5.38 -19.92 4.83
N PHE A 61 -4.49 -19.11 5.39
CA PHE A 61 -3.05 -19.25 5.23
C PHE A 61 -2.55 -20.60 5.74
N GLU A 62 -2.98 -21.02 6.94
CA GLU A 62 -2.67 -22.36 7.48
C GLU A 62 -3.16 -23.47 6.56
N SER A 63 -4.38 -23.34 6.01
CA SER A 63 -4.98 -24.35 5.12
C SER A 63 -4.24 -24.50 3.78
N VAL A 64 -3.62 -23.43 3.30
CA VAL A 64 -2.89 -23.39 2.02
C VAL A 64 -1.38 -23.57 2.21
N GLY A 65 -0.88 -23.54 3.45
CA GLY A 65 0.55 -23.62 3.78
C GLY A 65 1.30 -22.31 3.53
N LEU A 66 0.61 -21.17 3.69
CA LEU A 66 1.21 -19.83 3.66
C LEU A 66 1.50 -19.37 5.10
N GLU A 67 2.54 -18.55 5.26
CA GLU A 67 2.90 -17.94 6.54
C GLU A 67 2.97 -16.41 6.38
N MET A 68 2.46 -15.71 7.39
CA MET A 68 2.55 -14.25 7.43
C MET A 68 3.91 -13.81 7.98
N ASN A 69 4.50 -12.79 7.34
CA ASN A 69 5.73 -12.18 7.83
C ASN A 69 5.42 -11.04 8.82
N SER A 70 5.46 -11.34 10.13
CA SER A 70 5.16 -10.37 11.19
C SER A 70 6.09 -9.15 11.23
N GLU A 71 7.32 -9.24 10.70
CA GLU A 71 8.25 -8.11 10.65
C GLU A 71 7.90 -7.10 9.54
N LYS A 72 7.14 -7.53 8.53
CA LYS A 72 6.70 -6.67 7.41
C LYS A 72 5.23 -6.29 7.50
N SER A 73 4.46 -7.02 8.30
CA SER A 73 3.04 -6.78 8.52
C SER A 73 2.85 -5.73 9.61
N ALA A 74 1.85 -4.86 9.43
CA ALA A 74 1.52 -3.84 10.41
C ALA A 74 0.00 -3.69 10.55
N SER A 75 -0.44 -3.26 11.74
CA SER A 75 -1.86 -3.06 12.07
C SER A 75 -2.05 -1.72 12.78
N ASN A 76 -3.16 -1.05 12.52
CA ASN A 76 -3.57 0.15 13.27
C ASN A 76 -4.42 -0.19 14.50
N VAL A 77 -4.62 -1.47 14.77
CA VAL A 77 -5.45 -2.00 15.86
C VAL A 77 -4.53 -2.56 16.95
N GLU A 78 -4.58 -1.97 18.15
CA GLU A 78 -3.75 -2.38 19.30
C GLU A 78 -4.10 -3.78 19.83
N SER A 79 -5.34 -4.25 19.61
CA SER A 79 -5.78 -5.57 20.06
C SER A 79 -5.21 -6.74 19.22
N LEU A 80 -4.57 -6.44 18.09
CA LEU A 80 -3.95 -7.43 17.20
C LEU A 80 -2.48 -7.62 17.55
N SER A 81 -2.17 -8.68 18.31
CA SER A 81 -0.80 -9.02 18.73
C SER A 81 0.07 -9.64 17.65
N CYS A 82 -0.44 -9.83 16.43
CA CYS A 82 0.25 -10.57 15.36
C CYS A 82 1.20 -9.74 14.50
N CYS A 83 1.17 -8.41 14.61
CA CYS A 83 1.89 -7.47 13.74
C CYS A 83 2.37 -6.26 14.55
N GLU A 84 3.35 -5.52 14.02
CA GLU A 84 3.74 -4.23 14.62
C GLU A 84 2.57 -3.23 14.55
N THR A 85 2.32 -2.52 15.66
CA THR A 85 1.34 -1.45 15.69
C THR A 85 1.88 -0.25 14.90
N VAL A 86 1.12 0.23 13.91
CA VAL A 86 1.45 1.44 13.16
C VAL A 86 1.31 2.63 14.08
N ASP A 87 2.40 3.00 14.75
CA ASP A 87 2.46 4.23 15.51
C ASP A 87 2.29 5.40 14.53
N GLY A 88 1.34 6.29 14.82
CA GLY A 88 0.95 7.40 13.93
C GLY A 88 2.12 8.33 13.58
N ILE A 89 3.25 8.21 14.28
CA ILE A 89 4.49 8.95 14.06
C ILE A 89 5.28 8.39 12.86
N ASN A 90 5.40 7.06 12.74
CA ASN A 90 6.21 6.40 11.70
C ASN A 90 5.40 6.08 10.44
N GLY A 91 4.09 5.85 10.59
CA GLY A 91 3.20 5.54 9.46
C GLY A 91 3.54 4.21 8.77
N TYR A 92 2.63 3.72 7.94
CA TYR A 92 2.81 2.50 7.15
C TYR A 92 3.02 2.82 5.68
N ARG A 93 3.92 2.09 5.01
CA ARG A 93 4.19 2.29 3.58
C ARG A 93 3.56 1.16 2.77
N TYR A 94 2.44 1.46 2.10
CA TYR A 94 1.81 0.53 1.16
C TYR A 94 2.12 0.95 -0.29
N LEU A 95 2.76 0.08 -1.07
CA LEU A 95 3.16 0.32 -2.47
C LEU A 95 3.90 1.65 -2.72
N GLY A 96 4.68 2.10 -1.73
CA GLY A 96 5.44 3.36 -1.81
C GLY A 96 4.72 4.59 -1.27
N VAL A 97 3.42 4.50 -0.97
CA VAL A 97 2.61 5.56 -0.36
C VAL A 97 2.67 5.44 1.16
N LEU A 98 2.99 6.54 1.85
CA LEU A 98 3.00 6.62 3.31
C LEU A 98 1.62 7.03 3.82
N GLU A 99 1.10 6.23 4.73
CA GLU A 99 -0.18 6.42 5.41
C GLU A 99 0.05 6.57 6.91
N ASP A 100 -0.72 7.44 7.57
CA ASP A 100 -0.71 7.54 9.04
C ASP A 100 -1.56 6.42 9.68
N GLY A 101 -1.55 6.33 11.03
CA GLY A 101 -2.38 5.37 11.76
C GLY A 101 -3.90 5.55 11.56
N GLY A 102 -4.31 6.73 11.08
CA GLY A 102 -5.67 7.03 10.65
C GLY A 102 -5.96 6.65 9.19
N SER A 103 -5.04 5.95 8.51
CA SER A 103 -5.10 5.60 7.09
C SER A 103 -5.17 6.80 6.14
N ASN A 104 -4.77 8.00 6.59
CA ASN A 104 -4.67 9.16 5.72
C ASN A 104 -3.33 9.16 5.02
N VAL A 105 -3.36 9.41 3.71
CA VAL A 105 -2.14 9.56 2.92
C VAL A 105 -1.43 10.84 3.35
N LEU A 106 -0.19 10.69 3.84
CA LEU A 106 0.68 11.80 4.21
C LEU A 106 1.31 12.40 2.94
N LYS A 107 0.48 13.07 2.13
CA LYS A 107 0.85 13.59 0.79
C LYS A 107 2.17 14.37 0.79
N ASN A 108 2.38 15.22 1.79
CA ASN A 108 3.60 16.02 1.92
C ASN A 108 4.84 15.15 2.16
N LYS A 109 4.79 14.20 3.10
CA LYS A 109 5.92 13.28 3.37
C LYS A 109 6.22 12.35 2.20
N VAL A 110 5.18 11.90 1.48
CA VAL A 110 5.34 11.10 0.25
C VAL A 110 6.06 11.92 -0.81
N MET A 111 5.64 13.17 -1.02
CA MET A 111 6.27 14.07 -1.99
C MET A 111 7.73 14.37 -1.63
N ASP A 112 8.03 14.61 -0.35
CA ASP A 112 9.39 14.83 0.14
C ASP A 112 10.29 13.60 -0.10
N SER A 113 9.78 12.39 0.17
CA SER A 113 10.50 11.15 -0.10
C SER A 113 10.78 10.94 -1.59
N ILE A 114 9.82 11.25 -2.45
CA ILE A 114 9.99 11.21 -3.91
C ILE A 114 11.05 12.23 -4.35
N LEU A 115 10.97 13.46 -3.84
CA LEU A 115 11.93 14.52 -4.15
C LEU A 115 13.36 14.14 -3.75
N GLU A 116 13.55 13.55 -2.57
CA GLU A 116 14.85 13.04 -2.13
C GLU A 116 15.38 11.96 -3.08
N ASN A 117 14.54 11.00 -3.48
CA ASN A 117 14.94 9.93 -4.40
C ASN A 117 15.30 10.48 -5.78
N VAL A 118 14.55 11.47 -6.28
CA VAL A 118 14.88 12.19 -7.51
C VAL A 118 16.23 12.89 -7.41
N LYS A 119 16.49 13.63 -6.32
CA LYS A 119 17.78 14.29 -6.08
C LYS A 119 18.94 13.30 -6.02
N LYS A 120 18.77 12.17 -5.31
CA LYS A 120 19.78 11.10 -5.24
C LYS A 120 20.07 10.52 -6.62
N ARG A 121 19.02 10.22 -7.41
CA ARG A 121 19.15 9.66 -8.75
C ARG A 121 19.85 10.62 -9.72
N ILE A 122 19.45 11.90 -9.73
CA ILE A 122 20.10 12.93 -10.55
C ILE A 122 21.57 13.07 -10.16
N THR A 123 21.86 13.15 -8.86
CA THR A 123 23.25 13.25 -8.36
C THR A 123 24.09 12.04 -8.76
N MET A 124 23.51 10.84 -8.75
CA MET A 124 24.19 9.62 -9.22
C MET A 124 24.45 9.69 -10.73
N LEU A 125 23.47 10.12 -11.53
CA LEU A 125 23.61 10.28 -12.98
C LEU A 125 24.67 11.34 -13.32
N SER A 126 24.72 12.46 -12.59
CA SER A 126 25.74 13.50 -12.78
C SER A 126 27.16 13.06 -12.46
N LYS A 127 27.34 12.00 -11.64
CA LYS A 127 28.65 11.40 -11.33
C LYS A 127 29.12 10.39 -12.37
N THR A 128 28.28 10.04 -13.35
CA THR A 128 28.65 9.11 -14.43
C THR A 128 29.29 9.83 -15.60
N ASN A 129 30.16 9.14 -16.36
CA ASN A 129 30.78 9.67 -17.58
C ASN A 129 29.81 9.63 -18.79
N LEU A 130 28.60 10.18 -18.63
CA LEU A 130 27.64 10.32 -19.71
C LEU A 130 27.86 11.65 -20.43
N ASN A 131 27.66 11.66 -21.76
CA ASN A 131 27.56 12.92 -22.48
C ASN A 131 26.28 13.67 -22.05
N ALA A 132 26.25 14.99 -22.24
CA ALA A 132 25.14 15.82 -21.78
C ALA A 132 23.78 15.36 -22.34
N VAL A 133 23.73 14.92 -23.61
CA VAL A 133 22.50 14.44 -24.26
C VAL A 133 21.95 13.19 -23.57
N ASN A 134 22.81 12.24 -23.25
CA ASN A 134 22.43 11.00 -22.57
C ASN A 134 22.07 11.24 -21.10
N LEU A 135 22.70 12.21 -20.43
CA LEU A 135 22.35 12.63 -19.08
C LEU A 135 20.92 13.20 -19.05
N PHE A 136 20.61 14.15 -19.94
CA PHE A 136 19.26 14.72 -20.02
C PHE A 136 18.21 13.68 -20.41
N ARG A 137 18.54 12.76 -21.32
CA ARG A 137 17.63 11.66 -21.67
C ARG A 137 17.31 10.79 -20.45
N GLY A 138 18.32 10.37 -19.69
CA GLY A 138 18.12 9.55 -18.49
C GLY A 138 17.31 10.24 -17.39
N ILE A 139 17.47 11.56 -17.24
CA ILE A 139 16.66 12.36 -16.30
C ILE A 139 15.20 12.43 -16.79
N ASN A 140 14.97 12.72 -18.08
CA ASN A 140 13.63 12.85 -18.64
C ASN A 140 12.85 11.52 -18.59
N GLU A 141 13.49 10.40 -18.94
CA GLU A 141 12.87 9.07 -18.85
C GLU A 141 12.44 8.74 -17.41
N TYR A 142 13.30 9.05 -16.43
CA TYR A 142 12.99 8.83 -15.03
C TYR A 142 11.85 9.74 -14.53
N ALA A 143 11.85 11.02 -14.93
CA ALA A 143 10.78 11.95 -14.58
C ALA A 143 9.44 11.53 -15.18
N LEU A 144 9.42 11.08 -16.44
CA LEU A 144 8.21 10.56 -17.09
C LEU A 144 7.69 9.29 -16.41
N SER A 145 8.58 8.36 -16.06
CA SER A 145 8.21 7.16 -15.31
C SER A 145 7.55 7.51 -13.97
N LEU A 146 8.12 8.45 -13.22
CA LEU A 146 7.53 8.92 -11.95
C LEU A 146 6.19 9.60 -12.15
N TYR A 147 6.08 10.45 -13.17
CA TYR A 147 4.82 11.12 -13.50
C TYR A 147 3.71 10.10 -13.75
N ILE A 148 3.99 9.07 -14.57
CA ILE A 148 3.03 8.00 -14.87
C ILE A 148 2.64 7.24 -13.61
N ILE A 149 3.57 6.94 -12.69
CA ILE A 149 3.28 6.19 -11.46
C ILE A 149 2.45 7.01 -10.46
N ILE A 150 2.63 8.34 -10.40
CA ILE A 150 1.98 9.20 -9.40
C ILE A 150 0.60 9.68 -9.87
N LEU A 151 0.43 9.94 -11.17
CA LEU A 151 -0.79 10.52 -11.75
C LEU A 151 -1.61 9.54 -12.58
N GLY A 152 -1.03 8.42 -13.01
CA GLY A 152 -1.75 7.35 -13.72
C GLY A 152 -2.59 6.52 -12.76
#